data_AF-T0JR93-F1
#
_entry.id   AF-T0JR93-F1
#
_cell.length_a   1.000
_cell.length_b   1.000
_cell.length_c   1.000
_cell.angle_alpha   90.00
_cell.angle_beta   90.00
_cell.angle_gamma   90.00
#
_symmetry.space_group_name_H-M   'P 1'
#
loop_
_entity.id
_entity.type
_entity.pdbx_description
1 polymer ?
#
loop_
_entity_poly.entity_id
_entity_poly.type
_entity_poly.pdbx_seq_one_letter_code
_entity_poly.pdbx_strand_id
1 'polypeptide(L)'
;MLRSGAFLHCVLVHFWIALDINDTAERLGVHPDSLRGWIKRLESPEAIEKHKVSDASQAEIKKLQKELKRVTEERDILKKAAVYFASHTN
;
A
#
# COMPACT_ATOMS: atom_id res chain seq x y z
N MET A 1 23.66 35.58 12.23
CA MET A 1 22.52 34.64 12.25
C MET A 1 21.56 35.01 11.14
N LEU A 2 21.68 34.43 9.94
CA LEU A 2 20.61 34.47 8.90
C LEU A 2 20.92 33.38 7.85
N ARG A 3 21.09 32.14 8.31
CA ARG A 3 21.23 30.94 7.46
C ARG A 3 20.09 29.94 7.73
N SER A 4 18.91 30.44 8.09
CA SER A 4 17.71 29.64 8.39
C SER A 4 16.53 29.95 7.46
N GLY A 5 16.78 30.51 6.28
CA GLY A 5 15.74 30.70 5.25
C GLY A 5 15.69 29.58 4.20
N ALA A 6 16.83 28.93 3.92
CA ALA A 6 16.93 27.93 2.86
C ALA A 6 16.36 26.55 3.26
N PHE A 7 16.39 26.21 4.55
CA PHE A 7 15.93 24.90 5.03
C PHE A 7 14.41 24.76 5.00
N LEU A 8 13.65 25.83 5.30
CA LEU A 8 12.19 25.78 5.22
C LEU A 8 11.68 25.76 3.77
N HIS A 9 12.38 26.45 2.85
CA HIS A 9 12.05 26.42 1.43
C HIS A 9 12.26 25.01 0.84
N CYS A 10 13.31 24.30 1.25
CA CYS A 10 13.58 22.94 0.78
C CYS A 10 12.57 21.91 1.32
N VAL A 11 12.12 22.05 2.57
CA VAL A 11 11.13 21.14 3.19
C VAL A 11 9.72 21.38 2.65
N LEU A 12 9.35 22.63 2.31
CA LEU A 12 8.06 22.91 1.65
C LEU A 12 8.02 22.45 0.19
N VAL A 13 9.14 22.54 -0.55
CA VAL A 13 9.24 22.06 -1.95
C VAL A 13 9.24 20.52 -2.02
N HIS A 14 9.81 19.84 -1.02
CA HIS A 14 9.80 18.37 -0.98
C HIS A 14 8.50 17.76 -0.41
N PHE A 15 7.68 18.54 0.29
CA PHE A 15 6.43 18.06 0.91
C PHE A 15 5.15 18.50 0.17
N TRP A 16 5.23 19.44 -0.77
CA TRP A 16 4.17 19.75 -1.73
C TRP A 16 4.46 19.10 -3.09
N ILE A 17 4.49 17.78 -3.09
CA ILE A 17 4.58 16.97 -4.31
C ILE A 17 3.42 17.36 -5.24
N ALA A 18 3.75 17.65 -6.50
CA ALA A 18 2.87 17.74 -7.66
C ALA A 18 2.11 19.07 -7.90
N LEU A 19 2.81 20.10 -8.39
CA LEU A 19 2.16 21.06 -9.30
C LEU A 19 2.72 21.05 -10.72
N ASP A 20 3.91 20.48 -10.95
CA ASP A 20 4.49 20.45 -12.28
C ASP A 20 4.88 19.05 -12.75
N ILE A 21 4.30 18.68 -13.89
CA ILE A 21 4.57 17.43 -14.60
C ILE A 21 6.02 17.42 -15.10
N ASN A 22 6.59 18.57 -15.42
CA ASN A 22 7.95 18.67 -15.94
C ASN A 22 8.99 18.35 -14.85
N ASP A 23 8.89 19.00 -13.68
CA ASP A 23 9.74 18.70 -12.51
C ASP A 23 9.64 17.23 -12.10
N THR A 24 8.42 16.69 -12.08
CA THR A 24 8.20 15.28 -11.74
C THR A 24 8.83 14.34 -12.76
N ALA A 25 8.72 14.66 -14.06
CA ALA A 25 9.30 13.85 -15.13
C ALA A 25 10.85 13.87 -15.09
N GLU A 26 11.45 15.05 -14.86
CA GLU A 26 12.90 15.20 -14.71
C GLU A 26 13.45 14.40 -13.54
N ARG A 27 12.79 14.46 -12.38
CA ARG A 27 13.19 13.69 -11.18
C ARG A 27 13.06 12.18 -11.36
N LEU A 28 12.06 11.74 -12.13
CA LEU A 28 11.86 10.33 -12.46
C LEU A 28 12.75 9.86 -13.64
N GLY A 29 13.45 10.78 -14.32
CA GLY A 29 14.26 10.47 -15.50
C GLY A 29 13.42 10.03 -16.70
N VAL A 30 12.16 10.46 -16.79
CA VAL A 30 11.23 10.12 -17.89
C VAL A 30 10.87 11.35 -18.70
N HIS A 31 10.44 11.17 -19.94
CA HIS A 31 9.97 12.29 -20.75
C HIS A 31 8.62 12.81 -20.23
N PRO A 32 8.40 14.14 -20.14
CA PRO A 32 7.14 14.73 -19.65
C PRO A 32 5.90 14.22 -20.38
N ASP A 33 6.00 14.00 -21.69
CA ASP A 33 4.86 13.48 -22.48
C ASP A 33 4.51 12.04 -22.14
N SER A 34 5.49 11.22 -21.73
CA SER A 34 5.23 9.87 -21.23
C SER A 34 4.43 9.94 -19.93
N LEU A 35 4.82 10.86 -19.03
CA LEU A 35 4.12 11.08 -17.78
C LEU A 35 2.69 11.60 -18.01
N ARG A 36 2.48 12.56 -18.92
CA ARG A 36 1.13 13.00 -19.34
C ARG A 36 0.31 11.84 -19.91
N GLY A 37 0.92 11.00 -20.72
CA GLY A 37 0.29 9.82 -21.31
C GLY A 37 -0.17 8.82 -20.25
N TRP A 38 0.62 8.60 -19.20
CA TRP A 38 0.25 7.73 -18.08
C TRP A 38 -0.86 8.34 -17.22
N ILE A 39 -0.79 9.63 -16.89
CA ILE A 39 -1.84 10.35 -16.15
C ILE A 39 -3.18 10.19 -16.89
N LYS A 40 -3.21 10.49 -18.20
CA LYS A 40 -4.43 10.36 -19.01
C LYS A 40 -4.98 8.94 -19.06
N ARG A 41 -4.11 7.91 -19.06
CA ARG A 41 -4.51 6.50 -19.00
C ARG A 41 -5.14 6.17 -17.65
N LEU A 42 -4.57 6.66 -16.55
CA LEU A 42 -5.07 6.44 -15.19
C LEU A 42 -6.37 7.21 -14.90
N GLU A 43 -6.55 8.38 -15.52
CA GLU A 43 -7.79 9.18 -15.46
C GLU A 43 -8.92 8.61 -16.34
N SER A 44 -8.64 7.62 -17.19
CA SER A 44 -9.67 7.01 -18.01
C SER A 44 -10.71 6.29 -17.13
N PRO A 45 -12.02 6.35 -17.47
CA PRO A 45 -13.06 5.68 -16.69
C PRO A 45 -12.80 4.18 -16.50
N GLU A 46 -12.24 3.52 -17.51
CA GLU A 46 -11.87 2.10 -17.47
C GLU A 46 -10.74 1.82 -16.46
N ALA A 47 -9.73 2.68 -16.38
CA ALA A 47 -8.64 2.52 -15.40
C ALA A 47 -9.13 2.77 -13.97
N ILE A 48 -10.01 3.75 -13.78
CA ILE A 48 -10.65 4.02 -12.48
C ILE A 48 -11.50 2.83 -12.04
N GLU A 49 -12.28 2.25 -12.95
CA GLU A 49 -13.10 1.07 -12.65
C GLU A 49 -12.22 -0.15 -12.31
N LYS A 50 -11.16 -0.41 -13.07
CA LYS A 50 -10.19 -1.47 -12.78
C LYS A 50 -9.54 -1.30 -11.40
N HIS A 51 -9.17 -0.07 -11.02
CA HIS A 51 -8.60 0.20 -9.71
C HIS A 51 -9.61 -0.09 -8.59
N LYS A 52 -10.87 0.34 -8.75
CA LYS A 52 -11.95 0.05 -7.78
C LYS A 52 -12.20 -1.45 -7.62
N VAL A 53 -12.16 -2.22 -8.70
CA VAL A 53 -12.27 -3.69 -8.66
C VAL A 53 -11.09 -4.29 -7.89
N SER A 54 -9.87 -3.81 -8.13
CA SER A 54 -8.68 -4.25 -7.38
C SER A 54 -8.80 -3.97 -5.88
N ASP A 55 -9.28 -2.78 -5.50
CA ASP A 55 -9.49 -2.40 -4.09
C ASP A 55 -10.54 -3.30 -3.41
N ALA A 56 -11.63 -3.60 -4.10
CA ALA A 56 -12.66 -4.52 -3.62
C ALA A 56 -12.11 -5.94 -3.42
N SER A 57 -11.35 -6.46 -4.39
CA SER A 57 -10.68 -7.75 -4.26
C SER A 57 -9.67 -7.77 -3.11
N GLN A 58 -8.93 -6.68 -2.87
CA GLN A 58 -8.01 -6.59 -1.73
C GLN A 58 -8.74 -6.59 -0.39
N ALA A 59 -9.90 -5.94 -0.29
CA ALA A 59 -10.74 -5.98 0.92
C ALA A 59 -11.20 -7.41 1.22
N GLU A 60 -11.61 -8.15 0.19
CA GLU A 60 -12.00 -9.55 0.32
C GLU A 60 -10.82 -10.46 0.71
N ILE A 61 -9.65 -10.28 0.09
CA ILE A 61 -8.41 -10.99 0.49
C ILE A 61 -8.12 -10.79 1.98
N LYS A 62 -8.19 -9.55 2.48
CA LYS A 62 -7.96 -9.24 3.90
C LYS A 62 -8.97 -9.94 4.80
N LYS A 63 -10.25 -9.98 4.41
CA LYS A 63 -11.30 -10.70 5.14
C LYS A 63 -11.00 -12.20 5.19
N LEU A 64 -10.71 -12.83 4.06
CA LEU A 64 -10.39 -14.25 3.97
C LEU A 64 -9.14 -14.62 4.77
N GLN A 65 -8.10 -13.78 4.74
CA GLN A 65 -6.89 -13.97 5.56
C GLN A 65 -7.22 -13.96 7.07
N LYS A 66 -8.13 -13.08 7.51
CA LYS A 66 -8.57 -13.02 8.91
C LYS A 66 -9.34 -14.29 9.31
N GLU A 67 -10.23 -14.78 8.45
CA GLU A 67 -10.98 -16.01 8.68
C GLU A 67 -10.04 -17.23 8.76
N LEU A 68 -9.09 -17.34 7.83
CA LEU A 68 -8.07 -18.40 7.83
C LEU A 68 -7.22 -18.37 9.10
N LYS A 69 -6.83 -17.19 9.56
CA LYS A 69 -6.06 -17.04 10.81
C LYS A 69 -6.84 -17.58 12.00
N ARG A 70 -8.11 -17.17 12.17
CA ARG A 70 -8.98 -17.65 13.25
C ARG A 70 -9.11 -19.18 13.24
N VAL A 71 -9.41 -19.75 12.08
CA VAL A 71 -9.59 -21.21 11.95
C VAL A 71 -8.29 -21.96 12.24
N THR A 72 -7.15 -21.40 11.84
CA THR A 72 -5.83 -21.99 12.12
C THR A 72 -5.52 -21.94 13.62
N GLU A 73 -5.84 -20.85 14.30
CA GLU A 73 -5.68 -20.70 15.74
C GLU A 73 -6.54 -21.71 16.52
N GLU A 74 -7.81 -21.86 16.16
CA GLU A 74 -8.71 -22.86 16.77
C GLU A 74 -8.15 -24.29 16.65
N ARG A 75 -7.71 -24.66 15.44
CA ARG A 75 -7.09 -25.96 15.19
C ARG A 75 -5.82 -26.15 16.02
N ASP A 76 -4.99 -25.12 16.13
CA ASP A 76 -3.75 -25.18 16.89
C ASP A 76 -3.98 -25.28 18.39
N ILE A 77 -5.02 -24.63 18.94
CA ILE A 77 -5.43 -24.80 20.33
C ILE A 77 -5.80 -26.26 20.61
N LEU A 78 -6.62 -26.86 19.75
CA LEU A 78 -7.03 -28.26 19.91
C LEU A 78 -5.83 -29.22 19.83
N LYS A 79 -4.89 -28.97 18.92
CA LYS A 79 -3.65 -29.74 18.82
C LYS A 79 -2.80 -29.63 20.08
N LYS A 80 -2.62 -28.41 20.61
CA LYS A 80 -1.86 -28.17 21.85
C LYS A 80 -2.51 -28.88 23.04
N ALA A 81 -3.84 -28.83 23.14
CA ALA A 81 -4.58 -29.53 24.18
C ALA A 81 -4.39 -31.05 24.07
N ALA A 82 -4.52 -31.63 22.87
CA ALA A 82 -4.31 -33.06 22.66
C ALA A 82 -2.90 -33.52 23.06
N VAL A 83 -1.87 -32.74 22.73
CA VAL A 83 -0.48 -33.01 23.15
C VAL A 83 -0.34 -32.95 24.67
N TYR A 84 -0.90 -31.92 25.31
CA TYR A 84 -0.89 -31.78 26.77
C TYR A 84 -1.57 -32.98 27.44
N PHE A 85 -2.76 -33.39 27.00
CA PHE A 85 -3.46 -34.54 27.58
C PHE A 85 -2.68 -35.84 27.37
N ALA A 86 -2.11 -36.07 26.18
CA ALA A 86 -1.30 -37.26 25.93
C ALA A 86 -0.01 -37.32 26.78
N SER A 87 0.56 -36.17 27.18
CA SER A 87 1.73 -36.14 28.06
C SER A 87 1.40 -36.18 29.56
N HIS A 88 0.15 -35.95 29.94
CA HIS A 88 -0.31 -35.93 31.34
C HIS A 88 -1.18 -37.15 31.71
N THR A 89 -1.19 -38.20 30.89
CA THR A 89 -1.76 -39.51 31.26
C THR A 89 -0.72 -40.30 32.06
N ASN A 90 -0.71 -40.09 33.38
CA ASN A 90 -0.12 -40.96 34.40
C ASN A 90 -0.97 -40.85 35.66
#